data_AF-A0A6M1SGW0-F1
#
_entry.id   AF-A0A6M1SGW0-F1
#
_cell.length_a   1.000
_cell.length_b   1.000
_cell.length_c   1.000
_cell.angle_alpha   90.00
_cell.angle_beta   90.00
_cell.angle_gamma   90.00
#
_symmetry.space_group_name_H-M   'P 1'
#
loop_
_entity.id
_entity.type
_entity.pdbx_description
1 polymer ?
#
loop_
_entity_poly.entity_id
_entity_poly.type
_entity_poly.pdbx_seq_one_letter_code
_entity_poly.pdbx_strand_id
1 'polypeptide(L)'
;PPPVHFDQPGVVVLGCNIHDQMQAFIVISEAPYVGMTDSAGQLDLSDLPAGDHRIRVWHRRMDDSQNLWWEGSISDADDLMVSLELNALTPEPPELSPLQQRFRNATHTH
;
A
#
# COMPACT_ATOMS: atom_id res chain seq x y z
N PRO A 1 0.44 22.58 -13.44
CA PRO A 1 0.94 21.45 -14.26
C PRO A 1 -0.25 20.75 -14.92
N PRO A 2 -0.09 20.10 -16.08
CA PRO A 2 -1.14 19.25 -16.65
C PRO A 2 -1.44 18.05 -15.73
N PRO A 3 -2.64 17.45 -15.80
CA PRO A 3 -2.99 16.28 -15.01
C PRO A 3 -2.14 15.06 -15.38
N VAL A 4 -1.86 14.22 -14.38
CA VAL A 4 -1.20 12.92 -14.56
C VAL A 4 -2.28 11.86 -14.71
N HIS A 5 -2.17 11.04 -15.74
CA HIS A 5 -3.10 9.94 -16.03
C HIS A 5 -2.56 8.61 -15.48
N PHE A 6 -3.47 7.77 -14.98
CA PHE A 6 -3.18 6.46 -14.42
C PHE A 6 -4.01 5.41 -15.16
N ASP A 7 -3.46 4.93 -16.28
CA ASP A 7 -4.22 4.08 -17.23
C ASP A 7 -4.04 2.58 -16.97
N GLN A 8 -3.18 2.20 -16.03
CA GLN A 8 -2.88 0.81 -15.70
C GLN A 8 -3.28 0.48 -14.26
N PRO A 9 -3.98 -0.65 -14.03
CA PRO A 9 -4.29 -1.12 -12.69
C PRO A 9 -3.03 -1.46 -11.90
N GLY A 10 -3.08 -1.26 -10.60
CA GLY A 10 -1.95 -1.53 -9.71
C GLY A 10 -1.80 -0.49 -8.60
N VAL A 11 -0.64 -0.51 -7.96
CA VAL A 11 -0.30 0.43 -6.89
C VAL A 11 0.81 1.36 -7.37
N VAL A 12 0.55 2.66 -7.34
CA VAL A 12 1.57 3.69 -7.58
C VAL A 12 2.06 4.21 -6.23
N VAL A 13 3.37 4.13 -6.01
CA VAL A 13 4.03 4.63 -4.80
C VAL A 13 4.53 6.04 -5.07
N LEU A 14 4.10 6.98 -4.23
CA LEU A 14 4.55 8.36 -4.23
C LEU A 14 5.48 8.59 -3.05
N GLY A 15 6.77 8.77 -3.32
CA GLY A 15 7.77 9.14 -2.33
C GLY A 15 8.10 10.63 -2.37
N CYS A 16 8.63 11.15 -1.26
CA CYS A 16 9.27 12.45 -1.24
C CYS A 16 10.79 12.31 -1.44
N ASN A 17 11.38 13.18 -2.26
CA ASN A 17 12.83 13.15 -2.52
C ASN A 17 13.69 13.68 -1.34
N ILE A 18 13.06 14.24 -0.30
CA ILE A 18 13.77 14.86 0.85
C ILE A 18 13.34 14.30 2.22
N HIS A 19 12.34 13.42 2.25
CA HIS A 19 11.85 12.80 3.47
C HIS A 19 11.68 11.30 3.23
N ASP A 20 12.64 10.51 3.71
CA ASP A 20 12.71 9.06 3.46
C ASP A 20 11.47 8.28 3.96
N GLN A 21 10.69 8.87 4.87
CA GLN A 21 9.47 8.25 5.43
C GLN A 21 8.16 8.80 4.85
N MET A 22 8.21 9.81 3.97
CA MET A 22 6.98 10.30 3.33
C MET A 22 6.63 9.38 2.16
N GLN A 23 5.56 8.61 2.35
CA GLN A 23 4.98 7.75 1.34
C GLN A 23 3.47 7.98 1.25
N ALA A 24 2.97 8.02 0.02
CA ALA A 24 1.56 7.90 -0.30
C ALA A 24 1.38 6.82 -1.37
N PHE A 25 0.18 6.27 -1.43
CA PHE A 25 -0.16 5.18 -2.35
C PHE A 25 -1.40 5.56 -3.12
N ILE A 26 -1.38 5.35 -4.43
CA ILE A 26 -2.57 5.43 -5.28
C ILE A 26 -2.87 4.00 -5.72
N VAL A 27 -4.03 3.50 -5.32
CA VAL A 27 -4.51 2.17 -5.69
C VAL A 27 -5.47 2.32 -6.86
N ILE A 28 -5.11 1.73 -8.00
CA ILE A 28 -5.87 1.79 -9.24
C ILE A 28 -6.51 0.42 -9.46
N SER A 29 -7.84 0.37 -9.40
CA SER A 29 -8.62 -0.86 -9.52
C SER A 29 -9.49 -0.82 -10.78
N GLU A 30 -9.62 -1.97 -11.44
CA GLU A 30 -10.63 -2.21 -12.49
C GLU A 30 -11.95 -2.75 -11.91
N ALA A 31 -12.00 -3.01 -10.60
CA ALA A 31 -13.19 -3.56 -9.96
C ALA A 31 -14.33 -2.52 -10.00
N PRO A 32 -15.56 -2.93 -10.34
CA PRO A 32 -16.71 -2.03 -10.37
C PRO A 32 -17.12 -1.54 -8.97
N TYR A 33 -16.71 -2.26 -7.93
CA TYR A 33 -16.94 -1.93 -6.53
C TYR A 33 -15.60 -1.83 -5.80
N VAL A 34 -15.42 -0.75 -5.04
CA VAL A 34 -14.22 -0.49 -4.23
C VAL A 34 -14.65 0.11 -2.90
N GLY A 35 -13.88 -0.17 -1.85
CA GLY A 35 -14.11 0.38 -0.52
C GLY A 35 -12.82 0.39 0.28
N MET A 36 -12.80 1.23 1.31
CA MET A 36 -11.74 1.23 2.31
C MET A 36 -12.36 0.86 3.64
N THR A 37 -11.72 -0.05 4.37
CA THR A 37 -12.18 -0.40 5.71
C THR A 37 -12.14 0.82 6.63
N ASP A 38 -13.04 0.84 7.60
CA ASP A 38 -12.99 1.80 8.69
C ASP A 38 -11.83 1.54 9.66
N SER A 39 -11.76 2.30 10.76
CA SER A 39 -10.74 2.14 11.80
C SER A 39 -10.84 0.82 12.58
N ALA A 40 -12.00 0.14 12.53
CA ALA A 40 -12.20 -1.17 13.13
C ALA A 40 -11.87 -2.31 12.14
N GLY A 41 -11.48 -2.01 10.91
CA GLY A 41 -11.18 -2.98 9.88
C GLY A 41 -12.41 -3.53 9.16
N GLN A 42 -13.56 -2.85 9.26
CA GLN A 42 -14.84 -3.30 8.68
C GLN A 42 -15.18 -2.53 7.41
N LEU A 43 -15.81 -3.22 6.46
CA LEU A 43 -16.33 -2.64 5.22
C LEU A 43 -17.66 -3.32 4.91
N ASP A 44 -18.71 -2.52 4.73
CA ASP A 44 -20.01 -2.98 4.24
C ASP A 44 -20.13 -2.72 2.73
N LEU A 45 -20.58 -3.74 1.99
CA LEU A 45 -20.79 -3.69 0.54
C LEU A 45 -22.28 -3.88 0.19
N SER A 46 -23.13 -3.03 0.73
CA SER A 46 -24.60 -3.10 0.57
C SER A 46 -25.11 -3.04 -0.87
N ASP A 47 -24.37 -2.42 -1.79
CA ASP A 47 -24.74 -2.32 -3.21
C ASP A 47 -24.20 -3.48 -4.08
N LEU A 48 -23.62 -4.53 -3.45
CA LEU A 48 -23.11 -5.69 -4.16
C LEU A 48 -24.28 -6.55 -4.69
N PRO A 49 -24.33 -6.85 -6.00
CA PRO A 49 -25.37 -7.72 -6.55
C PRO A 49 -25.33 -9.13 -5.94
N ALA A 50 -26.45 -9.84 -5.92
CA ALA A 50 -26.47 -11.23 -5.47
C ALA A 50 -25.58 -12.15 -6.32
N GLY A 51 -24.98 -13.16 -5.70
CA GLY A 51 -24.08 -14.13 -6.32
C GLY A 51 -22.63 -14.07 -5.83
N ASP A 52 -21.76 -14.89 -6.43
CA ASP A 52 -20.36 -15.01 -6.04
C ASP A 52 -19.47 -13.93 -6.68
N HIS A 53 -18.70 -13.23 -5.86
CA HIS A 53 -17.78 -12.18 -6.29
C HIS A 53 -16.36 -12.47 -5.85
N ARG A 54 -15.39 -12.19 -6.72
CA ARG A 54 -13.98 -12.21 -6.35
C ARG A 54 -13.60 -10.89 -5.68
N ILE A 55 -12.99 -10.99 -4.51
CA ILE A 55 -12.45 -9.87 -3.75
C ILE A 55 -10.93 -9.86 -3.85
N ARG A 56 -10.35 -8.66 -3.89
CA ARG A 56 -8.93 -8.43 -3.62
C ARG A 56 -8.78 -7.42 -2.49
N VAL A 57 -7.87 -7.69 -1.58
CA VAL A 57 -7.54 -6.79 -0.46
C VAL A 57 -6.07 -6.44 -0.54
N TRP A 58 -5.76 -5.16 -0.31
CA TRP A 58 -4.40 -4.64 -0.28
C TRP A 58 -4.18 -3.77 0.93
N HIS A 59 -2.97 -3.84 1.48
CA HIS A 59 -2.53 -2.96 2.54
C HIS A 59 -1.03 -2.66 2.37
N ARG A 60 -0.63 -1.41 2.60
CA ARG A 60 0.75 -0.94 2.38
C ARG A 60 1.86 -1.71 3.12
N ARG A 61 1.50 -2.44 4.19
CA ARG A 61 2.43 -3.22 5.04
C ARG A 61 2.37 -4.72 4.79
N MET A 62 1.61 -5.17 3.80
CA MET A 62 1.50 -6.60 3.53
C MET A 62 2.81 -7.14 2.93
N ASP A 63 3.42 -6.36 2.04
CA ASP A 63 4.73 -6.63 1.44
C ASP A 63 5.39 -5.34 0.92
N ASP A 64 6.71 -5.31 0.90
CA ASP A 64 7.53 -4.17 0.50
C ASP A 64 7.63 -3.98 -1.02
N SER A 65 7.21 -4.95 -1.84
CA SER A 65 7.12 -4.77 -3.30
C SER A 65 5.82 -4.08 -3.74
N GLN A 66 4.84 -3.97 -2.84
CA GLN A 66 3.48 -3.48 -3.12
C GLN A 66 2.69 -4.28 -4.19
N ASN A 67 3.25 -5.39 -4.69
CA ASN A 67 2.62 -6.21 -5.73
C ASN A 67 1.77 -7.35 -5.16
N LEU A 68 1.84 -7.59 -3.85
CA LEU A 68 1.05 -8.63 -3.22
C LEU A 68 -0.36 -8.13 -2.92
N TRP A 69 -1.35 -8.98 -3.23
CA TRP A 69 -2.76 -8.80 -2.90
C TRP A 69 -3.24 -10.08 -2.22
N TRP A 70 -4.10 -9.95 -1.21
CA TRP A 70 -4.90 -11.08 -0.77
C TRP A 70 -6.08 -11.21 -1.74
N GLU A 71 -6.40 -12.43 -2.16
CA GLU A 71 -7.57 -12.71 -3.01
C GLU A 71 -8.48 -13.75 -2.35
N GLY A 72 -9.78 -13.61 -2.55
CA GLY A 72 -10.78 -14.57 -2.11
C GLY A 72 -12.12 -14.34 -2.79
N SER A 73 -13.16 -15.02 -2.31
CA SER A 73 -14.52 -14.88 -2.82
C SER A 73 -15.51 -14.61 -1.70
N ILE A 74 -16.59 -13.91 -2.01
CA ILE A 74 -17.73 -13.66 -1.11
C ILE A 74 -19.03 -13.83 -1.89
N SER A 75 -20.11 -14.22 -1.22
CA SER A 75 -21.48 -14.10 -1.73
C SER A 75 -22.31 -13.13 -0.90
N ASP A 76 -23.53 -12.79 -1.34
CA ASP A 76 -24.46 -11.93 -0.60
C ASP A 76 -24.96 -12.53 0.73
N ALA A 77 -24.64 -13.80 1.01
CA ALA A 77 -24.98 -14.49 2.25
C ALA A 77 -23.79 -14.65 3.21
N ASP A 78 -22.59 -14.22 2.83
CA ASP A 78 -21.35 -14.50 3.57
C ASP A 78 -20.83 -13.28 4.33
N ASP A 79 -20.35 -13.52 5.55
CA ASP A 79 -19.40 -12.63 6.22
C ASP A 79 -17.97 -13.12 5.93
N LEU A 80 -17.15 -12.28 5.31
CA LEU A 80 -15.75 -12.62 5.02
C LEU A 80 -14.81 -11.96 6.03
N MET A 81 -14.14 -12.78 6.85
CA MET A 81 -13.05 -12.33 7.73
C MET A 81 -11.70 -12.69 7.13
N VAL A 82 -10.87 -11.68 6.86
CA VAL A 82 -9.53 -11.86 6.29
C VAL A 82 -8.46 -11.52 7.31
N SER A 83 -7.54 -12.45 7.57
CA SER A 83 -6.33 -12.19 8.35
C SER A 83 -5.18 -11.82 7.41
N LEU A 84 -4.73 -10.57 7.47
CA LEU A 84 -3.57 -10.10 6.70
C LEU A 84 -2.30 -10.24 7.54
N GLU A 85 -1.34 -11.03 7.06
CA GLU A 85 0.02 -11.02 7.59
C GLU A 85 0.75 -9.77 7.08
N LEU A 86 1.08 -8.86 7.99
CA LEU A 86 1.78 -7.62 7.66
C LEU A 86 3.27 -7.80 7.90
N ASN A 87 4.00 -8.14 6.84
CA ASN A 87 5.45 -8.22 6.88
C ASN A 87 6.03 -6.80 6.82
N ALA A 88 6.43 -6.27 7.98
CA ALA A 88 7.26 -5.08 8.02
C ALA A 88 8.72 -5.53 7.83
N LEU A 89 9.21 -5.52 6.58
CA LEU A 89 10.65 -5.61 6.39
C LEU A 89 11.24 -4.30 6.92
N THR A 90 12.35 -4.41 7.64
CA THR A 90 13.06 -3.21 8.06
C THR A 90 13.69 -2.64 6.79
N PRO A 91 13.34 -1.42 6.35
CA PRO A 91 13.99 -0.85 5.17
C PRO A 91 15.49 -0.83 5.43
N GLU A 92 16.29 -1.33 4.48
CA GLU A 92 17.74 -1.24 4.61
C GLU A 92 18.11 0.22 4.88
N PRO A 93 18.91 0.51 5.92
CA PRO A 93 19.34 1.87 6.18
C PRO A 93 19.92 2.45 4.90
N PRO A 94 19.48 3.65 4.46
CA PRO A 94 19.99 4.22 3.22
C PRO A 94 21.52 4.32 3.31
N GLU A 95 22.20 3.83 2.29
CA GLU A 95 23.64 4.03 2.19
C GLU A 95 23.93 5.53 2.19
N LEU A 96 24.87 5.95 3.03
CA LEU A 96 25.23 7.36 3.13
C LEU A 96 25.90 7.81 1.84
N SER A 97 25.40 8.90 1.27
CA SER A 97 26.11 9.59 0.20
C SER A 97 27.53 9.98 0.66
N PRO A 98 28.49 10.14 -0.28
CA PRO A 98 29.84 10.61 0.04
C PRO A 98 29.86 11.92 0.84
N LEU A 99 28.87 12.80 0.63
CA LEU A 99 28.75 14.06 1.36
C LEU A 99 28.27 13.85 2.81
N GLN A 100 27.29 12.97 3.04
CA GLN A 100 26.84 12.58 4.39
C GLN A 100 27.94 11.86 5.17
N GLN A 101 28.74 11.02 4.50
CA GLN A 101 29.91 10.37 5.11
C GLN A 101 30.95 11.40 5.55
N ARG A 102 31.28 12.38 4.68
CA ARG A 102 32.21 13.47 5.01
C ARG A 102 31.72 14.31 6.19
N PHE A 103 30.45 14.68 6.21
CA PHE A 103 29.86 15.45 7.31
C PHE A 103 29.96 14.70 8.64
N ARG A 104 29.61 13.41 8.65
CA ARG A 104 29.69 12.55 9.84
C ARG A 104 31.14 12.40 10.33
N ASN A 105 32.08 12.18 9.42
CA ASN A 105 33.49 12.05 9.79
C ASN A 105 34.03 13.33 10.43
N ALA A 106 33.58 14.50 9.95
CA ALA A 106 33.97 15.80 10.48
C ALA A 106 33.39 16.09 11.88
N THR A 107 32.21 15.56 12.21
CA THR A 107 31.59 15.76 13.53
C THR A 107 32.07 14.76 14.60
N HIS A 108 32.76 13.68 14.20
CA HIS A 108 33.33 12.68 15.12
C HIS A 108 34.81 12.93 15.48
N THR A 109 35.41 14.02 14.99
CA THR A 109 36.84 14.36 15.22
C THR A 109 37.08 15.30 16.41
N HIS A 110 36.11 15.43 17.32
CA HIS A 110 36.21 16.25 18.55
C HIS A 110 35.97 15.41 19.80
#